data_AF-A0A4Q2XUZ9-F1
#
_entry.id   AF-A0A4Q2XUZ9-F1
#
_cell.length_a   1.000
_cell.length_b   1.000
_cell.length_c   1.000
_cell.angle_alpha   90.00
_cell.angle_beta   90.00
_cell.angle_gamma   90.00
#
_symmetry.space_group_name_H-M   'P 1'
#
loop_
_entity.id
_entity.type
_entity.pdbx_description
1 polymer ?
#
loop_
_entity_poly.entity_id
_entity_poly.type
_entity_poly.pdbx_seq_one_letter_code
_entity_poly.pdbx_strand_id
1 'polypeptide(L)' 'AYKSDHVHDDAESAEHWIDEQRLAALAEKLGNPSQDPHGKPIPPARS' A
#
# COMPACT_ATOMS: atom_id res chain seq x y z
N ALA A 1 -5.87 18.47 6.72
CA ALA A 1 -4.78 17.55 6.33
C ALA A 1 -4.99 16.25 7.09
N TYR A 2 -5.22 15.14 6.38
CA TYR A 2 -5.33 13.82 7.01
C TYR A 2 -4.01 13.55 7.74
N LYS A 3 -4.07 13.26 9.04
CA LYS A 3 -2.87 12.99 9.85
C LYS A 3 -2.20 11.78 9.22
N SER A 4 -1.05 11.99 8.58
CA SER A 4 -0.41 10.98 7.75
C SER A 4 -0.11 9.67 8.52
N ASP A 5 -0.02 9.70 9.84
CA ASP A 5 0.19 8.50 10.66
C ASP A 5 -1.00 7.52 10.78
N HIS A 6 -2.25 7.95 10.61
CA HIS A 6 -3.39 7.09 11.00
C HIS A 6 -3.54 5.82 10.16
N VAL A 7 -3.01 5.81 8.94
CA VAL A 7 -3.07 4.64 8.06
C VAL A 7 -1.86 3.73 8.21
N HIS A 8 -0.80 4.18 8.91
CA HIS A 8 0.44 3.41 9.02
C HIS A 8 0.26 2.21 9.97
N ASP A 9 -0.36 2.40 11.13
CA ASP A 9 -0.60 1.33 12.11
C ASP A 9 -1.45 0.18 11.53
N ASP A 10 -2.49 0.52 10.79
CA ASP A 10 -3.37 -0.46 10.12
C ASP A 10 -2.66 -1.14 8.94
N ALA A 11 -1.82 -0.40 8.20
CA ALA A 11 -1.03 -0.94 7.09
C ALA A 11 0.04 -1.93 7.55
N GLU A 12 0.82 -1.60 8.59
CA GLU A 12 1.84 -2.48 9.18
C GLU A 12 1.25 -3.83 9.62
N SER A 13 0.02 -3.80 10.14
CA SER A 13 -0.72 -5.03 10.47
C SER A 13 -1.09 -5.82 9.22
N ALA A 14 -1.63 -5.15 8.19
CA ALA A 14 -2.05 -5.80 6.95
C ALA A 14 -0.88 -6.39 6.14
N GLU A 15 0.28 -5.74 6.13
CA GLU A 15 1.47 -6.15 5.39
C GLU A 15 1.97 -7.56 5.76
N HIS A 16 1.79 -7.97 7.02
CA HIS A 16 2.19 -9.30 7.49
C HIS A 16 1.25 -10.44 7.04
N TRP A 17 0.03 -10.13 6.56
CA TRP A 17 -1.00 -11.14 6.26
C TRP A 17 -1.57 -11.04 4.84
N ILE A 18 -1.31 -9.95 4.13
CA ILE A 18 -1.76 -9.79 2.75
C ILE A 18 -0.91 -10.66 1.81
N ASP A 19 -1.57 -11.47 0.98
CA ASP A 19 -0.92 -12.26 -0.05
C ASP A 19 -0.77 -11.47 -1.37
N GLU A 20 0.04 -12.00 -2.28
CA GLU A 20 0.34 -11.36 -3.57
C GLU A 20 -0.91 -11.12 -4.44
N GLN A 21 -1.90 -12.02 -4.38
CA GLN A 21 -3.12 -11.88 -5.18
C GLN A 21 -3.97 -10.70 -4.69
N ARG A 22 -4.12 -10.57 -3.37
CA ARG A 22 -4.82 -9.44 -2.75
C ARG A 22 -4.08 -8.13 -2.99
N LEU A 23 -2.75 -8.15 -2.94
CA LEU A 23 -1.93 -6.98 -3.25
C LEU A 23 -2.14 -6.51 -4.70
N ALA A 24 -2.14 -7.42 -5.66
CA ALA A 24 -2.39 -7.10 -7.07
C ALA A 24 -3.80 -6.52 -7.28
N ALA A 25 -4.82 -7.13 -6.67
CA ALA A 25 -6.20 -6.63 -6.75
C ALA A 25 -6.36 -5.23 -6.13
N LEU A 26 -5.63 -4.95 -5.03
CA LEU A 26 -5.61 -3.63 -4.41
C LEU A 26 -4.93 -2.59 -5.32
N ALA A 27 -3.79 -2.95 -5.94
CA ALA A 27 -3.10 -2.07 -6.88
C ALA A 27 -3.98 -1.70 -8.08
N GLU A 28 -4.66 -2.68 -8.69
CA GLU A 28 -5.62 -2.42 -9.78
C GLU A 28 -6.77 -1.51 -9.34
N LYS A 29 -7.37 -1.79 -8.17
CA LYS A 29 -8.47 -0.99 -7.63
C LYS A 29 -8.08 0.47 -7.39
N LEU A 30 -6.81 0.72 -7.06
CA LEU A 30 -6.25 2.05 -6.83
C LEU A 30 -5.66 2.70 -8.10
N GLY A 31 -5.72 2.02 -9.25
CA GLY A 31 -5.20 2.56 -10.52
C GLY A 31 -3.67 2.54 -10.62
N ASN A 32 -3.01 1.57 -9.98
CA ASN A 32 -1.55 1.40 -9.97
C ASN A 32 -0.78 2.67 -9.50
N PRO A 33 -0.97 3.10 -8.24
CA PRO A 33 -0.29 4.27 -7.71
C PRO A 33 1.23 4.06 -7.65
N SER A 34 2.00 5.13 -7.86
CA SER A 34 3.46 5.12 -7.76
C SER A 34 4.01 5.67 -6.44
N GLN A 35 3.14 6.26 -5.61
CA GLN A 35 3.47 6.85 -4.32
C GLN A 35 2.44 6.46 -3.26
N ASP A 36 2.90 6.32 -2.02
CA ASP A 36 2.03 6.16 -0.86
C ASP A 36 1.38 7.51 -0.44
N PRO A 37 0.42 7.50 0.52
CA PRO A 37 -0.19 8.74 1.03
C PRO A 37 0.77 9.74 1.68
N HIS A 38 2.04 9.38 1.89
CA HIS A 38 3.11 10.21 2.46
C HIS A 38 4.11 10.71 1.40
N GLY A 39 3.92 10.32 0.14
CA GLY A 39 4.78 10.70 -0.99
C GLY A 39 6.03 9.83 -1.16
N LYS A 40 6.13 8.68 -0.47
CA LYS A 40 7.23 7.73 -0.71
C LYS A 40 6.93 6.87 -1.93
N PRO A 41 7.94 6.54 -2.75
CA PRO A 41 7.75 5.66 -3.91
C PRO A 41 7.34 4.25 -3.46
N ILE A 42 6.33 3.68 -4.13
CA ILE A 42 5.94 2.28 -3.96
C ILE A 42 6.94 1.42 -4.75
N PRO A 43 7.58 0.40 -4.15
CA PRO A 43 8.53 -0.46 -4.85
C PRO A 43 7.83 -1.26 -5.96
N PRO A 44 8.54 -1.63 -7.04
CA PRO A 44 7.99 -2.55 -8.03
C PRO A 44 7.65 -3.89 -7.38
N ALA A 45 6.67 -4.59 -7.95
CA ALA A 45 6.35 -5.96 -7.54
C ALA A 45 7.64 -6.80 -7.53
N ARG A 46 7.81 -7.59 -6.47
CA ARG A 46 8.96 -8.50 -6.38
C ARG A 46 8.78 -9.56 -7.48
N SER A 47 9.83 -9.69 -8.31
CA SER A 47 9.97 -10.73 -9.34
C SER A 47 10.13 -12.11 -8.74
#